data_AF-A0A8V5G0G2-F1
#
_entry.id   AF-A0A8V5G0G2-F1
#
_cell.length_a   1.000
_cell.length_b   1.000
_cell.length_c   1.000
_cell.angle_alpha   90.00
_cell.angle_beta   90.00
_cell.angle_gamma   90.00
#
_symmetry.space_group_name_H-M   'P 1'
#
loop_
_entity.id
_entity.type
_entity.pdbx_description
1 polymer ?
#
loop_
_entity_poly.entity_id
_entity_poly.type
_entity_poly.pdbx_seq_one_letter_code
_entity_poly.pdbx_strand_id
1 'polypeptide(L)'
;LTKVINTLQLISSGRYEERKDFAVVMQPFFRNTLLPLDADGKPDMSFFAADCFHFSGRGYAEMAIALWNNMLEPAAGKQTYNNFTYDRSKLKCPSPENPFLFTLRNSGFRSADLNLGKSEPTVPYWAVIVAAVAGVLSGSLLIWIVLRRRVKRYQHGTDTEKNMKMTPL
;
A
#
# COMPACT_ATOMS: atom_id res chain seq x y z
N LEU A 1 -2.80 -8.62 -12.10
CA LEU A 1 -2.02 -8.18 -10.91
C LEU A 1 -2.78 -7.14 -10.06
N THR A 2 -3.32 -6.07 -10.63
CA THR A 2 -4.06 -5.00 -9.91
C THR A 2 -5.26 -5.50 -9.09
N LYS A 3 -6.00 -6.51 -9.59
CA LYS A 3 -7.15 -7.09 -8.84
C LYS A 3 -6.75 -7.80 -7.54
N VAL A 4 -5.60 -8.49 -7.51
CA VAL A 4 -5.13 -9.22 -6.31
C VAL A 4 -4.64 -8.25 -5.23
N ILE A 5 -4.01 -7.14 -5.65
CA ILE A 5 -3.59 -6.05 -4.76
C ILE A 5 -4.81 -5.44 -4.06
N ASN A 6 -5.91 -5.24 -4.79
CA ASN A 6 -7.15 -4.68 -4.23
C ASN A 6 -7.76 -5.60 -3.15
N THR A 7 -7.83 -6.91 -3.38
CA THR A 7 -8.42 -7.84 -2.40
C THR A 7 -7.63 -7.89 -1.09
N LEU A 8 -6.29 -7.92 -1.14
CA LEU A 8 -5.48 -7.92 0.09
C LEU A 8 -5.69 -6.64 0.89
N GLN A 9 -5.67 -5.49 0.21
CA GLN A 9 -5.90 -4.19 0.82
C GLN A 9 -7.31 -4.09 1.43
N LEU A 10 -8.32 -4.64 0.76
CA LEU A 10 -9.68 -4.67 1.27
C LEU A 10 -9.80 -5.52 2.53
N ILE A 11 -9.16 -6.69 2.56
CA ILE A 11 -9.17 -7.58 3.72
C ILE A 11 -8.38 -6.97 4.89
N SER A 12 -7.24 -6.34 4.61
CA SER A 12 -6.40 -5.70 5.62
C SER A 12 -6.92 -4.34 6.11
N SER A 13 -7.90 -3.74 5.42
CA SER A 13 -8.50 -2.44 5.81
C SER A 13 -9.13 -2.41 7.20
N GLY A 14 -9.36 -3.56 7.82
CA GLY A 14 -9.96 -3.69 9.16
C GLY A 14 -11.49 -3.68 9.16
N ARG A 15 -12.14 -3.45 8.02
CA ARG A 15 -13.62 -3.40 7.89
C ARG A 15 -14.35 -4.69 8.29
N TYR A 16 -13.65 -5.82 8.33
CA TYR A 16 -14.22 -7.14 8.67
C TYR A 16 -13.88 -7.60 10.09
N GLU A 17 -13.16 -6.79 10.86
CA GLU A 17 -12.66 -7.13 12.21
C GLU A 17 -13.49 -6.48 13.33
N GLU A 18 -14.64 -5.89 13.00
CA GLU A 18 -15.55 -5.25 13.98
C GLU A 18 -16.22 -6.29 14.89
N ARG A 19 -16.47 -7.48 14.35
CA ARG A 19 -17.10 -8.60 15.04
C ARG A 19 -16.06 -9.50 15.69
N LYS A 20 -16.38 -10.02 16.87
CA LYS A 20 -15.50 -10.94 17.62
C LYS A 20 -15.67 -12.41 17.21
N ASP A 21 -16.74 -12.72 16.50
CA ASP A 21 -17.19 -14.07 16.13
C ASP A 21 -17.08 -14.34 14.62
N PHE A 22 -16.42 -13.44 13.88
CA PHE A 22 -16.22 -13.55 12.44
C PHE A 22 -14.84 -12.98 12.08
N ALA A 23 -14.17 -13.60 11.10
CA ALA A 23 -12.89 -13.13 10.58
C ALA A 23 -12.81 -13.43 9.08
N VAL A 24 -12.17 -12.54 8.33
CA VAL A 24 -11.89 -12.73 6.90
C VAL A 24 -10.39 -12.90 6.72
N VAL A 25 -9.99 -14.04 6.15
CA VAL A 25 -8.59 -14.40 5.99
C VAL A 25 -8.33 -14.82 4.54
N MET A 26 -7.40 -14.14 3.87
CA MET A 26 -6.96 -14.54 2.54
C MET A 26 -6.06 -15.78 2.64
N GLN A 27 -6.25 -16.72 1.70
CA GLN A 27 -5.43 -17.92 1.55
C GLN A 27 -4.72 -17.88 0.19
N PRO A 28 -3.47 -17.37 0.12
CA PRO A 28 -2.85 -17.02 -1.16
C PRO A 28 -2.12 -18.19 -1.86
N PHE A 29 -2.38 -19.45 -1.49
CA PHE A 29 -1.70 -20.65 -2.01
C PHE A 29 -1.90 -20.92 -3.51
N PHE A 30 -2.56 -20.02 -4.25
CA PHE A 30 -2.68 -20.05 -5.71
C PHE A 30 -1.91 -18.93 -6.42
N ARG A 31 -1.34 -17.97 -5.69
CA ARG A 31 -0.76 -16.76 -6.28
C ARG A 31 0.45 -17.07 -7.16
N ASN A 32 1.30 -17.99 -6.71
CA ASN A 32 2.57 -18.37 -7.34
C ASN A 32 2.61 -19.88 -7.63
N THR A 33 1.45 -20.49 -7.85
CA THR A 33 1.33 -21.93 -8.07
C THR A 33 1.60 -22.28 -9.53
N LEU A 34 2.51 -23.24 -9.73
CA LEU A 34 2.82 -23.79 -11.04
C LEU A 34 2.07 -25.11 -11.25
N LEU A 35 1.80 -25.43 -12.51
CA LEU A 35 1.24 -26.73 -12.89
C LEU A 35 2.23 -27.85 -12.54
N PRO A 36 1.79 -28.94 -11.90
CA PRO A 36 2.66 -30.10 -11.67
C PRO A 36 3.06 -30.71 -13.02
N LEU A 37 4.32 -31.17 -13.09
CA LEU A 37 4.85 -31.85 -14.25
C LEU A 37 5.04 -33.35 -13.96
N ASP A 38 4.84 -34.18 -14.97
CA ASP A 38 5.12 -35.61 -14.93
C ASP A 38 6.62 -35.90 -15.18
N ALA A 39 6.96 -37.19 -15.27
CA ALA A 39 8.33 -37.64 -15.48
C ALA A 39 8.92 -37.18 -16.83
N ASP A 40 8.08 -36.87 -17.81
CA ASP A 40 8.47 -36.41 -19.15
C ASP A 40 8.49 -34.87 -19.25
N GLY A 41 8.24 -34.17 -18.13
CA GLY A 41 8.18 -32.71 -18.07
C GLY A 41 6.93 -32.11 -18.71
N LYS A 42 5.88 -32.92 -18.93
CA LYS A 42 4.57 -32.46 -19.42
C LYS A 42 3.63 -32.19 -18.23
N PRO A 43 2.56 -31.41 -18.39
CA PRO A 43 1.57 -31.24 -17.32
C PRO A 43 1.04 -32.59 -16.84
N ASP A 44 1.16 -32.87 -15.54
CA ASP A 44 0.65 -34.11 -14.95
C ASP A 44 -0.88 -34.07 -14.92
N MET A 45 -1.48 -34.71 -15.93
CA MET A 45 -2.93 -34.75 -16.12
C MET A 45 -3.67 -35.50 -15.01
N SER A 46 -2.99 -36.27 -14.16
CA SER A 46 -3.65 -36.97 -13.04
C SER A 46 -4.20 -36.04 -11.97
N PHE A 47 -3.77 -34.77 -11.94
CA PHE A 47 -4.34 -33.73 -11.07
C PHE A 47 -5.62 -33.11 -11.63
N PHE A 48 -6.02 -33.44 -12.86
CA PHE A 48 -7.19 -32.92 -13.55
C PHE A 48 -8.23 -34.02 -13.84
N ALA A 49 -9.49 -33.62 -13.93
CA ALA A 49 -10.59 -34.49 -14.34
C ALA A 49 -10.50 -34.79 -15.86
N ALA A 50 -11.40 -35.64 -16.35
CA ALA A 50 -11.43 -36.05 -17.76
C ALA A 50 -11.65 -34.90 -18.76
N ASP A 51 -12.21 -33.77 -18.29
CA ASP A 51 -12.39 -32.55 -19.08
C ASP A 51 -11.15 -31.64 -19.13
N CYS A 52 -10.07 -32.03 -18.45
CA CYS A 52 -8.81 -31.29 -18.39
C CYS A 52 -8.92 -29.88 -17.77
N PHE A 53 -10.05 -29.55 -17.14
CA PHE A 53 -10.31 -28.22 -16.58
C PHE A 53 -10.56 -28.28 -15.07
N HIS A 54 -11.43 -29.18 -14.64
CA HIS A 54 -11.65 -29.39 -13.21
C HIS A 54 -10.49 -30.15 -12.59
N PHE A 55 -10.23 -29.92 -11.31
CA PHE A 55 -9.28 -30.76 -10.58
C PHE A 55 -9.86 -32.15 -10.37
N SER A 56 -9.01 -33.17 -10.44
CA SER A 56 -9.37 -34.52 -10.00
C SER A 56 -9.48 -34.57 -8.48
N GLY A 57 -9.91 -35.71 -7.92
CA GLY A 57 -9.81 -35.94 -6.48
C GLY A 57 -8.39 -35.76 -5.93
N ARG A 58 -7.35 -36.08 -6.73
CA ARG A 58 -5.95 -35.83 -6.40
C ARG A 58 -5.65 -34.33 -6.34
N GLY A 59 -6.07 -33.57 -7.36
CA GLY A 59 -5.91 -32.11 -7.39
C GLY A 59 -6.61 -31.41 -6.22
N TYR A 60 -7.85 -31.75 -5.94
CA TYR A 60 -8.59 -31.20 -4.79
C TYR A 60 -7.94 -31.56 -3.46
N ALA A 61 -7.42 -32.78 -3.30
CA ALA A 61 -6.72 -33.17 -2.08
C ALA A 61 -5.49 -32.28 -1.82
N GLU A 62 -4.73 -31.94 -2.86
CA GLU A 62 -3.57 -31.05 -2.71
C GLU A 62 -3.96 -29.61 -2.40
N MET A 63 -5.03 -29.11 -3.01
CA MET A 63 -5.58 -27.79 -2.68
C MET A 63 -6.07 -27.73 -1.24
N ALA A 64 -6.72 -28.80 -0.76
CA ALA A 64 -7.21 -28.88 0.62
C ALA A 64 -6.05 -28.89 1.62
N ILE A 65 -4.95 -29.61 1.33
CA ILE A 65 -3.73 -29.59 2.15
C ILE A 65 -3.13 -28.18 2.14
N ALA A 66 -3.03 -27.54 0.98
CA ALA A 66 -2.48 -26.19 0.87
C ALA A 66 -3.31 -25.19 1.68
N LEU A 67 -4.64 -25.27 1.63
CA LEU A 67 -5.53 -24.46 2.46
C LEU A 67 -5.33 -24.73 3.95
N TRP A 68 -5.33 -26.00 4.37
CA TRP A 68 -5.15 -26.41 5.75
C TRP A 68 -3.85 -25.86 6.35
N ASN A 69 -2.74 -26.09 5.66
CA ASN A 69 -1.43 -25.60 6.08
C ASN A 69 -1.40 -24.07 6.22
N ASN A 70 -2.07 -23.37 5.30
CA ASN A 70 -2.11 -21.92 5.25
C ASN A 70 -2.99 -21.32 6.36
N MET A 71 -4.04 -22.04 6.82
CA MET A 71 -4.79 -21.67 8.03
C MET A 71 -3.95 -21.81 9.32
N LEU A 72 -2.90 -22.64 9.30
CA LEU A 72 -1.96 -22.85 10.41
C LEU A 72 -0.68 -21.97 10.30
N GLU A 73 -0.69 -20.96 9.42
CA GLU A 73 0.41 -20.01 9.26
C GLU A 73 0.00 -18.58 9.66
N PRO A 74 0.88 -17.81 10.32
CA PRO A 74 0.64 -16.40 10.65
C PRO A 74 0.25 -15.58 9.42
N ALA A 75 -0.65 -14.60 9.59
CA ALA A 75 -1.23 -13.86 8.47
C ALA A 75 -0.21 -13.17 7.54
N ALA A 76 0.92 -12.69 8.06
CA ALA A 76 2.00 -12.07 7.27
C ALA A 76 2.89 -13.09 6.53
N GLY A 77 2.88 -14.35 6.96
CA GLY A 77 3.81 -15.40 6.50
C GLY A 77 3.14 -16.53 5.74
N LYS A 78 1.92 -16.30 5.23
CA LYS A 78 1.13 -17.28 4.50
C LYS A 78 1.80 -17.72 3.21
N GLN A 79 1.87 -19.03 2.98
CA GLN A 79 2.41 -19.62 1.77
C GLN A 79 1.60 -19.17 0.54
N THR A 80 2.30 -18.87 -0.55
CA THR A 80 1.69 -18.28 -1.76
C THR A 80 1.64 -19.25 -2.94
N TYR A 81 2.03 -20.49 -2.72
CA TYR A 81 2.09 -21.55 -3.73
C TYR A 81 1.48 -22.84 -3.17
N ASN A 82 1.16 -23.77 -4.06
CA ASN A 82 0.78 -25.13 -3.73
C ASN A 82 1.92 -26.09 -4.09
N ASN A 83 2.30 -26.95 -3.15
CA ASN A 83 3.22 -28.05 -3.40
C ASN A 83 2.39 -29.27 -3.84
N PHE A 84 2.46 -29.65 -5.12
CA PHE A 84 1.71 -30.78 -5.67
C PHE A 84 2.40 -32.15 -5.50
N THR A 85 3.52 -32.25 -4.77
CA THR A 85 4.11 -33.55 -4.42
C THR A 85 3.07 -34.37 -3.65
N TYR A 86 2.72 -35.56 -4.14
CA TYR A 86 1.69 -36.42 -3.52
C TYR A 86 2.23 -37.15 -2.28
N ASP A 87 2.65 -36.36 -1.28
CA ASP A 87 3.16 -36.80 0.00
C ASP A 87 2.32 -36.19 1.13
N ARG A 88 1.79 -37.04 2.00
CA ARG A 88 0.94 -36.63 3.12
C ARG A 88 1.73 -36.12 4.33
N SER A 89 3.04 -36.32 4.36
CA SER A 89 3.92 -35.83 5.45
C SER A 89 3.94 -34.31 5.56
N LYS A 90 3.60 -33.60 4.47
CA LYS A 90 3.56 -32.13 4.42
C LYS A 90 2.37 -31.50 5.15
N LEU A 91 1.42 -32.29 5.64
CA LEU A 91 0.31 -31.79 6.45
C LEU A 91 0.85 -31.22 7.75
N LYS A 92 0.60 -29.94 7.99
CA LYS A 92 0.95 -29.28 9.25
C LYS A 92 -0.04 -29.72 10.33
N CYS A 93 0.52 -30.03 11.50
CA CYS A 93 -0.24 -30.28 12.70
C CYS A 93 -0.30 -29.00 13.55
N PRO A 94 -1.44 -28.71 14.21
CA PRO A 94 -1.50 -27.68 15.23
C PRO A 94 -0.51 -27.98 16.37
N SER A 95 0.02 -26.93 17.01
CA SER A 95 0.91 -27.05 18.14
C SER A 95 0.30 -26.42 19.41
N PRO A 96 0.71 -26.83 20.62
CA PRO A 96 0.24 -26.21 21.86
C PRO A 96 0.52 -24.71 21.94
N GLU A 97 1.59 -24.23 21.30
CA GLU A 97 1.96 -22.82 21.25
C GLU A 97 0.99 -21.99 20.38
N ASN A 98 0.37 -22.61 19.37
CA ASN A 98 -0.57 -21.96 18.45
C ASN A 98 -1.84 -22.83 18.30
N PRO A 99 -2.72 -22.87 19.30
CA PRO A 99 -3.86 -23.81 19.34
C PRO A 99 -5.04 -23.37 18.45
N PHE A 100 -4.96 -22.22 17.78
CA PHE A 100 -6.04 -21.66 16.97
C PHE A 100 -5.60 -21.41 15.54
N LEU A 101 -6.57 -21.38 14.61
CA LEU A 101 -6.31 -20.94 13.24
C LEU A 101 -5.91 -19.46 13.22
N PHE A 102 -4.97 -19.12 12.34
CA PHE A 102 -4.46 -17.76 12.25
C PHE A 102 -5.42 -16.85 11.50
N THR A 103 -5.68 -15.71 12.12
CA THR A 103 -6.46 -14.57 11.62
C THR A 103 -5.59 -13.31 11.66
N LEU A 104 -6.04 -12.22 11.05
CA LEU A 104 -5.35 -10.93 11.17
C LEU A 104 -5.23 -10.48 12.63
N ARG A 105 -6.28 -10.71 13.42
CA ARG A 105 -6.37 -10.30 14.82
C ARG A 105 -5.41 -11.06 15.75
N ASN A 106 -5.30 -12.38 15.63
CA ASN A 106 -4.43 -13.18 16.50
C ASN A 106 -2.98 -13.33 15.98
N SER A 107 -2.67 -12.82 14.78
CA SER A 107 -1.32 -12.84 14.21
C SER A 107 -0.49 -11.59 14.54
N GLY A 108 -1.02 -10.63 15.32
CA GLY A 108 -0.31 -9.38 15.64
C GLY A 108 -0.09 -8.43 14.45
N PHE A 109 -0.74 -8.68 13.29
CA PHE A 109 -0.51 -7.96 12.03
C PHE A 109 -0.73 -6.44 12.15
N ARG A 110 -1.73 -6.02 12.94
CA ARG A 110 -2.00 -4.59 13.18
C ARG A 110 -0.89 -3.87 13.93
N SER A 111 -0.12 -4.56 14.76
CA SER A 111 1.00 -3.93 15.49
C SER A 111 2.11 -3.51 14.53
N ALA A 112 2.26 -4.15 13.37
CA ALA A 112 3.23 -3.75 12.35
C ALA A 112 2.68 -2.64 11.43
N ASP A 113 1.43 -2.75 10.99
CA ASP A 113 0.83 -1.81 10.02
C ASP A 113 0.43 -0.46 10.65
N LEU A 114 -0.02 -0.44 11.92
CA LEU A 114 -0.28 0.80 12.66
C LEU A 114 1.00 1.60 12.95
N ASN A 115 2.17 0.95 12.94
CA ASN A 115 3.45 1.63 13.04
C ASN A 115 3.92 2.17 11.67
N LEU A 116 3.50 1.53 10.56
CA LEU A 116 3.79 1.99 9.20
C LEU A 116 2.94 3.20 8.80
N GLY A 117 1.66 3.24 9.21
CA GLY A 117 0.79 4.41 9.00
C GLY A 117 1.15 5.63 9.85
N LYS A 118 1.98 5.47 10.89
CA LYS A 118 2.49 6.58 11.73
C LYS A 118 3.78 7.21 11.19
N SER A 119 4.46 6.59 10.23
CA SER A 119 5.70 7.12 9.67
C SER A 119 5.51 8.09 8.50
N GLU A 120 4.27 8.34 8.06
CA GLU A 120 3.97 9.45 7.14
C GLU A 120 4.00 10.76 7.96
N PRO A 121 4.96 11.67 7.73
CA PRO A 121 4.97 12.96 8.41
C PRO A 121 3.74 13.75 7.99
N THR A 122 2.71 13.73 8.84
CA THR A 122 1.47 14.46 8.60
C THR A 122 1.78 15.94 8.85
N VAL A 123 2.11 16.68 7.79
CA VAL A 123 2.28 18.14 7.89
C VAL A 123 0.94 18.71 8.35
N PRO A 124 0.88 19.36 9.52
CA PRO A 124 -0.38 19.78 10.07
C PRO A 124 -0.97 20.91 9.22
N TYR A 125 -2.28 20.88 8.98
CA TYR A 125 -2.96 21.80 8.06
C TYR A 125 -2.70 23.29 8.37
N TRP A 126 -2.54 23.64 9.65
CA TRP A 126 -2.18 24.99 10.06
C TRP A 126 -0.82 25.46 9.51
N ALA A 127 0.15 24.56 9.32
CA ALA A 127 1.47 24.91 8.78
C ALA A 127 1.36 25.32 7.30
N VAL A 128 0.47 24.68 6.54
CA VAL A 128 0.17 25.06 5.14
C VAL A 128 -0.46 26.45 5.08
N ILE A 129 -1.40 26.75 5.98
CA ILE A 129 -2.03 28.07 6.09
C ILE A 129 -0.99 29.14 6.43
N VAL A 130 -0.15 28.90 7.44
CA VAL A 130 0.88 29.85 7.87
C VAL A 130 1.88 30.13 6.75
N ALA A 131 2.32 29.11 6.02
CA ALA A 131 3.24 29.27 4.89
C ALA A 131 2.62 30.11 3.76
N ALA A 132 1.35 29.86 3.43
CA ALA A 132 0.64 30.62 2.40
C ALA A 132 0.47 32.10 2.79
N VAL A 133 0.06 32.37 4.03
CA VAL A 133 -0.11 33.74 4.54
C VAL A 133 1.22 34.49 4.58
N ALA A 134 2.28 33.85 5.09
CA ALA A 134 3.62 34.44 5.13
C ALA A 134 4.15 34.76 3.71
N GLY A 135 3.90 33.88 2.74
CA GLY A 135 4.24 34.10 1.33
C GLY A 135 3.51 35.31 0.74
N VAL A 136 2.21 35.47 1.02
CA VAL A 136 1.43 36.62 0.52
C VAL A 136 1.89 37.94 1.14
N LEU A 137 2.16 37.96 2.45
CA LEU A 137 2.62 39.16 3.15
C LEU A 137 4.02 39.59 2.67
N SER A 138 4.94 38.64 2.54
CA SER A 138 6.29 38.92 2.03
C SER A 138 6.26 39.41 0.58
N GLY A 139 5.48 38.77 -0.29
CA GLY A 139 5.31 39.21 -1.68
C GLY A 139 4.70 40.62 -1.78
N SER A 140 3.67 40.91 -0.99
CA SER A 140 3.02 42.23 -0.96
C SER A 140 3.98 43.33 -0.49
N LEU A 141 4.80 43.05 0.52
CA LEU A 141 5.80 43.98 1.02
C LEU A 141 6.88 44.28 -0.04
N LEU A 142 7.36 43.26 -0.75
CA LEU A 142 8.35 43.45 -1.82
C LEU A 142 7.79 44.29 -2.98
N ILE A 143 6.56 44.01 -3.41
CA ILE A 143 5.89 44.79 -4.46
C ILE A 143 5.77 46.26 -4.03
N TRP A 144 5.35 46.51 -2.80
CA TRP A 144 5.21 47.87 -2.27
C TRP A 144 6.55 48.62 -2.20
N ILE A 145 7.63 47.95 -1.77
CA ILE A 145 8.99 48.53 -1.77
C ILE A 145 9.44 48.88 -3.18
N VAL A 146 9.21 47.99 -4.15
CA VAL A 146 9.58 48.21 -5.56
C VAL A 146 8.79 49.38 -6.15
N LEU A 147 7.48 49.44 -5.92
CA LEU A 147 6.63 50.54 -6.37
C LEU A 147 7.07 51.88 -5.77
N ARG A 148 7.35 51.93 -4.46
CA ARG A 148 7.90 53.14 -3.81
C ARG A 148 9.22 53.59 -4.41
N ARG A 149 10.15 52.66 -4.68
CA ARG A 149 11.42 52.97 -5.33
C ARG A 149 11.24 53.50 -6.76
N ARG A 150 10.30 52.94 -7.53
CA ARG A 150 9.98 53.42 -8.89
C ARG A 150 9.38 54.82 -8.88
N VAL A 151 8.41 55.10 -7.99
CA VAL A 151 7.80 56.43 -7.85
C VAL A 151 8.84 57.47 -7.44
N LYS A 152 9.71 57.15 -6.47
CA LYS A 152 10.77 58.08 -6.04
C LYS A 152 11.78 58.38 -7.15
N ARG A 153 12.16 57.38 -7.97
CA ARG A 153 13.03 57.60 -9.14
C ARG A 153 12.35 58.44 -10.20
N TYR A 154 11.06 58.22 -10.44
CA TYR A 154 10.28 59.00 -11.39
C TYR A 154 10.21 60.48 -10.98
N GLN A 155 9.88 60.76 -9.71
CA GLN A 155 9.86 62.12 -9.15
C GLN A 155 11.23 62.80 -9.25
N HIS A 156 12.31 62.10 -8.89
CA HIS A 156 13.67 62.65 -8.99
C HIS A 156 14.04 62.99 -10.43
N GLY A 157 13.73 62.13 -11.40
CA GLY A 157 13.95 62.40 -12.82
C GLY A 157 13.16 63.61 -13.34
N THR A 158 11.89 63.76 -12.92
CA THR A 158 11.07 64.92 -13.31
C THR A 158 11.53 66.22 -12.68
N ASP A 159 12.05 66.19 -11.45
CA ASP A 159 12.60 67.37 -10.78
C ASP A 159 13.94 67.77 -11.40
N THR A 160 14.82 66.82 -11.74
CA THR A 160 16.09 67.11 -12.44
C THR A 160 15.85 67.69 -13.83
N GLU A 161 14.85 67.19 -14.59
CA GLU A 161 14.50 67.75 -15.91
C GLU A 161 13.96 69.19 -15.80
N LYS A 162 13.09 69.46 -14.82
CA LYS A 162 12.55 70.82 -14.58
C LYS A 162 13.63 71.81 -14.14
N ASN A 163 14.56 71.38 -13.29
CA ASN A 163 15.69 72.22 -12.86
C ASN A 163 16.66 72.52 -14.02
N MET A 164 16.85 71.61 -14.98
CA MET A 164 17.71 71.84 -16.15
C MET A 164 17.09 72.76 -17.20
N LYS A 165 15.76 72.91 -17.22
CA LYS A 165 15.05 73.89 -18.08
C LYS A 165 14.94 75.29 -17.47
N MET A 166 15.28 75.48 -16.19
CA MET A 166 15.12 76.74 -15.45
C MET A 166 16.44 77.46 -15.15
N THR A 167 17.50 77.16 -15.92
CA THR A 167 18.74 77.93 -15.94
C THR A 167 18.83 78.69 -17.27
N PRO A 168 18.36 79.95 -17.35
CA PRO A 168 18.66 80.81 -18.49
C PRO A 168 20.12 81.30 -18.40
N LEU A 169 20.72 81.54 -19.56
CA LEU A 169 22.01 82.18 -19.74
C LEU A 169 22.00 83.64 -19.28
#